data_AF-A0A7W9GX26-F1
#
_entry.id   AF-A0A7W9GX26-F1
#
_cell.length_a   1.000
_cell.length_b   1.000
_cell.length_c   1.000
_cell.angle_alpha   90.00
_cell.angle_beta   90.00
_cell.angle_gamma   90.00
#
_symmetry.space_group_name_H-M   'P 1'
#
loop_
_entity.id
_entity.type
_entity.pdbx_description
1 polymer ?
#
loop_
_entity_poly.entity_id
_entity_poly.type
_entity_poly.pdbx_seq_one_letter_code
_entity_poly.pdbx_strand_id
1 'polypeptide(L)'
;MDRAADSADVKHLEEFARTRRGVEAFVEPPTTMTATTVVFVAHDGEWTRRRVRDAAAAHGLARKLGIPAYDAQVVGYPQRMRDWNRKNGGRGA
;
A
#
# COMPACT_ATOMS: atom_id res chain seq x y z
N MET A 1 -4.31 -19.65 10.11
CA MET A 1 -3.19 -19.83 9.17
C MET A 1 -2.71 -18.50 8.58
N ASP A 2 -2.96 -17.40 9.29
CA ASP A 2 -3.00 -16.04 8.75
C ASP A 2 -1.66 -15.30 8.87
N ARG A 3 -0.77 -15.80 9.73
CA ARG A 3 0.53 -15.19 10.02
C ARG A 3 1.54 -15.33 8.87
N ALA A 4 1.47 -16.43 8.11
CA ALA A 4 2.38 -16.66 6.99
C ALA A 4 2.03 -15.77 5.79
N ALA A 5 0.73 -15.56 5.53
CA ALA A 5 0.25 -14.63 4.52
C ALA A 5 0.67 -13.19 4.85
N ASP A 6 0.42 -12.74 6.09
CA ASP A 6 0.82 -11.40 6.56
C ASP A 6 2.34 -11.14 6.40
N SER A 7 3.16 -12.18 6.64
CA SER A 7 4.61 -12.08 6.44
C SER A 7 5.01 -11.95 4.97
N ALA A 8 4.32 -12.65 4.06
CA ALA A 8 4.57 -12.57 2.62
C ALA A 8 4.09 -11.22 2.04
N ASP A 9 2.94 -10.74 2.50
CA ASP A 9 2.39 -9.42 2.19
C ASP A 9 3.37 -8.31 2.59
N VAL A 10 3.87 -8.34 3.83
CA VAL A 10 4.87 -7.38 4.32
C VAL A 10 6.16 -7.44 3.50
N LYS A 11 6.68 -8.64 3.22
CA LYS A 11 7.91 -8.80 2.42
C LYS A 11 7.74 -8.19 1.02
N HIS A 12 6.58 -8.37 0.41
CA HIS A 12 6.28 -7.78 -0.89
C HIS A 12 6.27 -6.25 -0.83
N LEU A 13 5.65 -5.67 0.19
CA LEU A 13 5.65 -4.21 0.40
C LEU A 13 7.07 -3.67 0.63
N GLU A 14 7.90 -4.38 1.40
CA GLU A 14 9.31 -4.01 1.61
C GLU A 14 10.10 -4.07 0.29
N GLU A 15 9.90 -5.09 -0.53
CA GLU A 15 10.54 -5.22 -1.83
C GLU A 15 10.09 -4.12 -2.81
N PHE A 16 8.79 -3.82 -2.83
CA PHE A 16 8.23 -2.74 -3.64
C PHE A 16 8.87 -1.39 -3.26
N ALA A 17 8.91 -1.07 -1.96
CA ALA A 17 9.50 0.17 -1.47
C ALA A 17 11.02 0.27 -1.71
N ARG A 18 11.73 -0.86 -1.76
CA ARG A 18 13.17 -0.87 -2.08
C ARG A 18 13.46 -0.68 -3.57
N THR A 19 12.58 -1.17 -4.44
CA THR A 19 12.81 -1.19 -5.89
C THR A 19 12.22 0.03 -6.60
N ARG A 20 11.23 0.70 -5.99
CA ARG A 20 10.59 1.90 -6.53
C ARG A 20 11.05 3.15 -5.77
N ARG A 21 10.99 4.32 -6.42
CA ARG A 21 11.32 5.61 -5.81
C ARG A 21 10.06 6.39 -5.45
N GLY A 22 10.16 7.22 -4.41
CA GLY A 22 9.08 8.12 -3.99
C GLY A 22 7.80 7.37 -3.64
N VAL A 23 7.93 6.21 -2.97
CA VAL A 23 6.79 5.40 -2.56
C VAL A 23 6.07 6.09 -1.40
N GLU A 24 4.75 6.13 -1.49
CA GLU A 24 3.87 6.64 -0.43
C GLU A 24 2.86 5.53 -0.05
N ALA A 25 2.59 5.39 1.23
CA ALA A 25 1.64 4.41 1.77
C ALA A 25 0.27 5.04 2.01
N PHE A 26 -0.79 4.39 1.52
CA PHE A 26 -2.19 4.78 1.73
C PHE A 26 -2.88 3.66 2.48
N VAL A 27 -3.19 3.90 3.75
CA VAL A 27 -3.80 2.92 4.65
C VAL A 27 -5.31 2.98 4.45
N GLU A 28 -5.88 1.83 4.14
CA GLU A 28 -7.33 1.62 4.05
C GLU A 28 -7.78 0.96 5.37
N PRO A 29 -8.63 1.63 6.16
CA PRO A 29 -9.15 1.05 7.39
C PRO A 29 -10.00 -0.20 7.08
N PRO A 30 -10.11 -1.13 8.04
CA PRO A 30 -10.96 -2.29 7.86
C PRO A 30 -12.42 -1.85 7.70
N THR A 31 -13.17 -2.59 6.89
CA THR A 31 -14.63 -2.47 6.82
C THR A 31 -15.25 -3.68 7.49
N THR A 32 -16.58 -3.70 7.62
CA THR A 32 -17.32 -4.87 8.10
C THR A 32 -17.00 -6.15 7.29
N MET A 33 -16.62 -6.00 6.01
CA MET A 33 -16.41 -7.12 5.08
C MET A 33 -14.95 -7.32 4.69
N THR A 34 -14.05 -6.40 5.03
CA THR A 34 -12.64 -6.45 4.58
C THR A 34 -11.66 -6.10 5.68
N ALA A 35 -10.59 -6.87 5.77
CA ALA A 35 -9.45 -6.56 6.65
C ALA A 35 -8.76 -5.26 6.22
N THR A 36 -7.95 -4.70 7.12
CA THR A 36 -7.09 -3.54 6.85
C THR A 36 -6.17 -3.85 5.67
N THR A 37 -6.11 -2.92 4.71
CA THR A 37 -5.18 -3.00 3.59
C THR A 37 -4.32 -1.75 3.51
N VAL A 38 -3.16 -1.87 2.87
CA VAL A 38 -2.33 -0.72 2.53
C VAL A 38 -2.00 -0.75 1.05
N VAL A 39 -2.07 0.41 0.42
CA VAL A 39 -1.70 0.63 -0.97
C VAL A 39 -0.40 1.41 -0.99
N PHE A 40 0.65 0.84 -1.58
CA PHE A 40 1.89 1.57 -1.84
C PHE A 40 1.82 2.13 -3.26
N VAL A 41 2.07 3.43 -3.41
CA VAL A 41 2.08 4.11 -4.71
C VAL A 41 3.43 4.76 -4.93
N ALA A 42 4.14 4.31 -5.95
CA ALA A 42 5.42 4.85 -6.40
C ALA A 42 5.25 6.22 -7.10
N HIS A 43 6.37 6.90 -7.33
CA HIS A 43 6.41 8.22 -7.97
C HIS A 43 5.83 8.22 -9.40
N ASP A 44 6.02 7.15 -10.16
CA ASP A 44 5.50 7.00 -11.53
C ASP A 44 4.01 6.57 -11.57
N GLY A 45 3.43 6.31 -10.41
CA GLY A 45 2.05 5.87 -10.25
C GLY A 45 1.87 4.35 -10.22
N GLU A 46 2.96 3.57 -10.35
CA GLU A 46 2.89 2.14 -10.09
C GLU A 46 2.42 1.91 -8.65
N TRP A 47 1.58 0.90 -8.44
CA TRP A 47 1.06 0.61 -7.11
C TRP A 47 0.86 -0.88 -6.86
N THR A 48 0.92 -1.25 -5.58
CA THR A 48 0.54 -2.57 -5.08
C THR A 48 -0.35 -2.42 -3.85
N ARG A 49 -1.24 -3.39 -3.64
CA ARG A 49 -2.13 -3.45 -2.48
C ARG A 49 -1.95 -4.77 -1.75
N ARG A 50 -1.73 -4.70 -0.43
CA ARG A 50 -1.54 -5.88 0.41
C ARG A 50 -2.34 -5.78 1.70
N ARG A 51 -2.69 -6.93 2.26
CA ARG A 51 -3.35 -7.00 3.57
C ARG A 51 -2.32 -6.82 4.67
N VAL A 52 -2.76 -6.19 5.74
CA VAL A 52 -1.96 -5.98 6.95
C VAL A 52 -2.83 -6.26 8.16
N ARG A 53 -2.21 -6.68 9.24
CA ARG A 53 -2.88 -6.95 10.52
C ARG A 53 -3.84 -5.82 10.95
N ASP A 54 -3.35 -4.58 10.95
CA ASP A 54 -4.06 -3.39 11.42
C ASP A 54 -3.37 -2.11 10.91
N ALA A 55 -4.03 -0.96 11.10
CA ALA A 55 -3.52 0.33 10.64
C ALA A 55 -2.18 0.69 11.30
N ALA A 56 -2.00 0.35 12.59
CA ALA A 56 -0.75 0.64 13.29
C ALA A 56 0.42 -0.17 12.71
N ALA A 57 0.20 -1.42 12.30
CA ALA A 57 1.18 -2.21 11.56
C ALA A 57 1.57 -1.55 10.23
N ALA A 58 0.60 -1.00 9.49
CA ALA A 58 0.85 -0.29 8.23
C ALA A 58 1.70 0.97 8.45
N HIS A 59 1.34 1.81 9.43
CA HIS A 59 2.10 3.00 9.80
C HIS A 59 3.50 2.66 10.31
N GLY A 60 3.63 1.59 11.10
CA GLY A 60 4.90 1.08 11.59
C GLY A 60 5.82 0.63 10.45
N LEU A 61 5.29 -0.09 9.46
CA LEU A 61 6.02 -0.50 8.27
C LEU A 61 6.47 0.71 7.44
N ALA A 62 5.59 1.66 7.17
CA ALA A 62 5.93 2.87 6.43
C ALA A 62 7.04 3.67 7.13
N ARG A 63 6.95 3.83 8.45
CA ARG A 63 7.98 4.47 9.26
C ARG A 63 9.32 3.72 9.23
N LYS A 64 9.31 2.38 9.28
CA LYS A 64 10.51 1.53 9.13
C LYS A 64 11.18 1.73 7.76
N LEU A 65 10.36 1.89 6.72
CA LEU A 65 10.81 2.10 5.34
C LEU A 65 11.17 3.57 5.03
N GLY A 66 10.89 4.50 5.95
CA GLY A 66 11.17 5.93 5.76
C GLY A 66 10.26 6.58 4.70
N ILE A 67 9.07 6.02 4.48
CA ILE A 67 8.09 6.54 3.51
C ILE A 67 6.92 7.20 4.24
N PRO A 68 6.27 8.21 3.64
CA PRO A 68 5.07 8.81 4.23
C PRO A 68 3.90 7.83 4.17
N ALA A 69 3.03 7.91 5.18
CA ALA A 69 1.79 7.14 5.26
C ALA A 69 0.60 8.05 5.52
N TYR A 70 -0.49 7.84 4.79
CA TYR A 70 -1.71 8.61 4.88
C TYR A 70 -2.92 7.70 5.00
N ASP A 71 -4.01 8.23 5.56
CA ASP A 71 -5.31 7.56 5.51
C ASP A 71 -5.96 7.79 4.15
N ALA A 72 -6.19 6.70 3.41
CA ALA A 72 -6.75 6.75 2.06
C ALA A 72 -8.16 7.36 2.03
N GLN A 73 -8.94 7.23 3.10
CA GLN A 73 -10.28 7.82 3.19
C GLN A 73 -10.24 9.34 3.41
N VAL A 74 -9.13 9.85 3.96
CA VAL A 74 -8.95 11.29 4.22
C VAL A 74 -8.37 12.00 3.01
N VAL A 75 -7.26 11.49 2.46
CA VAL A 75 -6.53 12.18 1.38
C VAL A 75 -6.94 11.72 -0.02
N GLY A 76 -7.58 10.56 -0.14
CA GLY A 76 -7.86 9.91 -1.41
C GLY A 76 -6.60 9.36 -2.09
N TYR A 77 -6.77 8.84 -3.31
CA TYR A 77 -5.67 8.30 -4.11
C TYR A 77 -5.03 9.37 -5.01
N PRO A 78 -3.70 9.35 -5.16
CA PRO A 78 -3.00 10.39 -5.92
C PRO A 78 -3.27 10.26 -7.42
N GLN A 79 -3.26 11.40 -8.13
CA GLN A 79 -3.55 11.47 -9.57
C GLN A 79 -2.69 10.51 -10.40
N ARG A 80 -1.40 10.36 -10.06
CA ARG A 80 -0.47 9.45 -10.72
C ARG A 80 -0.91 7.98 -10.71
N MET A 81 -1.56 7.51 -9.65
CA MET A 81 -2.12 6.15 -9.58
C MET A 81 -3.28 5.98 -10.59
N ARG A 82 -4.11 7.02 -10.73
CA ARG A 82 -5.21 7.04 -11.72
C ARG A 82 -4.66 7.04 -13.14
N ASP A 83 -3.62 7.81 -13.39
CA ASP A 83 -2.96 7.87 -14.69
C ASP A 83 -2.28 6.55 -15.05
N TRP A 84 -1.66 5.87 -14.07
CA TRP A 84 -1.14 4.51 -14.22
C TRP A 84 -2.24 3.52 -14.58
N ASN A 85 -3.37 3.57 -13.88
CA ASN A 85 -4.50 2.68 -14.15
C ASN A 85 -5.06 2.85 -15.56
N ARG A 86 -5.13 4.09 -16.08
CA ARG A 86 -5.55 4.36 -17.46
C ARG A 86 -4.59 3.78 -18.49
N LYS A 87 -3.29 3.75 -18.19
CA LYS A 87 -2.24 3.21 -19.09
C LYS A 87 -2.13 1.69 -19.03
N ASN A 88 -2.29 1.10 -17.84
CA ASN A 88 -1.95 -0.29 -17.56
C ASN A 88 -3.16 -1.18 -17.18
N GLY A 89 -4.39 -0.70 -17.37
CA GLY A 89 -5.60 -1.52 -17.21
C GLY A 89 -6.08 -1.71 -15.76
N GLY A 90 -5.66 -0.85 -14.83
CA GLY A 90 -6.25 -0.77 -13.48
C GLY A 90 -5.97 -1.94 -12.53
N ARG A 91 -5.08 -2.88 -12.89
CA ARG A 91 -4.73 -3.99 -12.02
C ARG A 91 -3.48 -3.65 -11.21
N GLY A 92 -3.65 -3.48 -9.90
CA GLY A 92 -2.54 -3.50 -8.95
C GLY A 92 -1.97 -4.91 -8.84
N ALA A 93 -0.65 -5.02 -8.82
CA ALA A 93 0.06 -6.28 -8.64
C ALA A 93 -0.01 -6.79 -7.20
#